data_AF-A0A6J2RRF0-F1
#
_entry.id   AF-A0A6J2RRF0-F1
#
_cell.length_a   1.000
_cell.length_b   1.000
_cell.length_c   1.000
_cell.angle_alpha   90.00
_cell.angle_beta   90.00
_cell.angle_gamma   90.00
#
_symmetry.space_group_name_H-M   'P 1'
#
loop_
_entity.id
_entity.type
_entity.pdbx_description
1 polymer ?
#
loop_
_entity_poly.entity_id
_entity_poly.type
_entity_poly.pdbx_seq_one_letter_code
_entity_poly.pdbx_strand_id
1 'polypeptide(L)'
;MTIRNTLRDHGQRYRPRMACLKKTEKVLLEMQDPKTGVRSQPQRLVITTIPHAITGEDIIAWLADRFQVDTQEARTFGSMLVALGYIYPLQDHKRLVIKPDVSLYRFQTPYFWPTQQWPVEDTDYAIYLAKRNIRKKGILELHEQEHYNRLHKWMNHKWDFIVMQAKEQYRAAKERKKPDRVVFDCQERAYWVVHRPPPGTVSAMDYGLDRLTDPNSDEAKTPDFYERIMIFTQQSIMRPRVKSSVSIGALVKYCGTYNNHDPFLFKCLPSNPWLTDDVTYWNLNMPCVEIPTKMRVERWTFSFAELLSDPRGRDDFRLFLKKEFSGENLAFWEGCEDLKWGEAATIKEKAEHIYKTFLARGAPRWINIDGKTMEVTVKGLKHPHRYVLDPAQTHIYMLMKKDSYGRYQKSPVFKDTVKKAICPEEHNFSVAQLEQNAKKRRPSLSPIILRQMEKEQRAKMAANVDITQVMSKLSKQGKEAPPPPKK
;
A
#
# COMPACT_ATOMS: atom_id res chain seq x y z
N MET A 1 41.43 -0.50 -0.27
CA MET A 1 40.65 -0.99 0.89
C MET A 1 39.17 -0.84 0.56
N THR A 2 38.58 -1.85 -0.07
CA THR A 2 37.19 -1.83 -0.55
C THR A 2 36.28 -2.18 0.63
N ILE A 3 35.66 -1.17 1.23
CA ILE A 3 34.66 -1.35 2.28
C ILE A 3 33.47 -2.04 1.63
N ARG A 4 33.18 -3.28 2.03
CA ARG A 4 31.94 -3.97 1.71
C ARG A 4 30.80 -3.16 2.31
N ASN A 5 30.09 -2.41 1.47
CA ASN A 5 28.78 -1.87 1.82
C ASN A 5 27.90 -3.07 2.21
N THR A 6 27.44 -3.08 3.46
CA THR A 6 26.52 -4.09 4.00
C THR A 6 25.08 -3.90 3.52
N LEU A 7 24.82 -2.87 2.71
CA LEU A 7 23.60 -2.74 1.91
C LEU A 7 23.77 -3.59 0.66
N ARG A 8 22.92 -4.61 0.47
CA ARG A 8 22.81 -5.34 -0.79
C ARG A 8 22.62 -4.32 -1.91
N ASP A 9 23.58 -4.23 -2.83
CA ASP A 9 23.44 -3.44 -4.05
C ASP A 9 22.36 -4.10 -4.91
N HIS A 10 21.14 -3.54 -4.87
CA HIS A 10 20.02 -3.99 -5.68
C HIS A 10 20.06 -3.42 -7.11
N GLY A 11 21.18 -2.80 -7.52
CA GLY A 11 21.32 -2.15 -8.82
C GLY A 11 20.52 -0.85 -8.96
N GLN A 12 19.94 -0.33 -7.88
CA GLN A 12 19.13 0.89 -7.84
C GLN A 12 20.04 2.09 -7.62
N ARG A 13 20.00 3.07 -8.53
CA ARG A 13 21.00 4.16 -8.56
C ARG A 13 20.40 5.55 -8.79
N TYR A 14 19.11 5.64 -9.12
CA TYR A 14 18.50 6.89 -9.56
C TYR A 14 17.41 7.36 -8.60
N ARG A 15 17.47 8.61 -8.18
CA ARG A 15 16.43 9.22 -7.35
C ARG A 15 15.07 9.19 -8.06
N PRO A 16 13.96 8.96 -7.35
CA PRO A 16 12.63 8.95 -7.94
C PRO A 16 12.20 10.35 -8.43
N ARG A 17 11.16 10.39 -9.26
CA ARG A 17 10.50 11.65 -9.61
C ARG A 17 9.89 12.30 -8.36
N MET A 18 10.13 13.59 -8.18
CA MET A 18 9.65 14.40 -7.05
C MET A 18 8.75 15.54 -7.57
N ALA A 19 7.61 15.18 -8.17
CA ALA A 19 6.69 16.14 -8.79
C ALA A 19 6.09 17.14 -7.79
N CYS A 20 6.11 16.82 -6.49
CA CYS A 20 5.66 17.71 -5.42
C CYS A 20 6.50 19.00 -5.35
N LEU A 21 7.81 18.94 -5.58
CA LEU A 21 8.71 20.10 -5.43
C LEU A 21 8.26 21.28 -6.30
N LYS A 22 8.07 21.05 -7.60
CA LYS A 22 7.59 22.09 -8.54
C LYS A 22 6.21 22.64 -8.18
N LYS A 23 5.32 21.80 -7.65
CA LYS A 23 3.98 22.24 -7.19
C LYS A 23 4.13 23.15 -5.96
N THR A 24 4.96 22.75 -5.01
CA THR A 24 5.25 23.52 -3.80
C THR A 24 5.92 24.85 -4.14
N GLU A 25 6.91 24.87 -5.03
CA GLU A 25 7.58 26.08 -5.49
C GLU A 25 6.61 27.11 -6.08
N LYS A 26 5.64 26.66 -6.88
CA LYS A 26 4.59 27.55 -7.41
C LYS A 26 3.77 28.19 -6.29
N VAL A 27 3.38 27.42 -5.29
CA VAL A 27 2.64 27.93 -4.12
C VAL A 27 3.50 28.93 -3.34
N LEU A 28 4.80 28.65 -3.18
CA LEU A 28 5.73 29.55 -2.50
C LEU A 28 5.84 30.91 -3.20
N LEU A 29 5.87 30.92 -4.53
CA LEU A 29 5.88 32.17 -5.29
C LEU A 29 4.58 32.97 -5.10
N GLU A 30 3.41 32.30 -5.05
CA GLU A 30 2.13 32.94 -4.73
C GLU A 30 2.11 33.49 -3.30
N MET A 31 2.66 32.75 -2.33
CA MET A 31 2.79 33.20 -0.93
C MET A 31 3.71 34.42 -0.77
N GLN A 32 4.62 34.64 -1.71
CA GLN A 32 5.56 35.77 -1.71
C GLN A 32 5.03 36.98 -2.49
N ASP A 33 3.84 36.92 -3.08
CA ASP A 33 3.28 38.03 -3.84
C ASP A 33 3.11 39.27 -2.93
N PRO A 34 3.59 40.46 -3.34
CA PRO A 34 3.53 41.66 -2.50
C PRO A 34 2.11 42.14 -2.17
N LYS A 35 1.10 41.76 -2.95
CA LYS A 35 -0.28 42.22 -2.81
C LYS A 35 -1.17 41.15 -2.19
N THR A 36 -1.03 39.90 -2.62
CA THR A 36 -1.92 38.79 -2.25
C THR A 36 -1.24 37.73 -1.39
N GLY A 37 0.07 37.81 -1.17
CA GLY A 37 0.85 36.86 -0.41
C GLY A 37 0.70 36.99 1.12
N VAL A 38 1.51 36.23 1.84
CA VAL A 38 1.51 36.22 3.31
C VAL A 38 2.06 37.55 3.83
N ARG A 39 1.29 38.20 4.73
CA ARG A 39 1.69 39.49 5.31
C ARG A 39 2.99 39.35 6.10
N SER A 40 3.95 40.20 5.77
CA SER A 40 5.26 40.21 6.43
C SER A 40 5.37 41.35 7.46
N GLN A 41 6.17 41.12 8.50
CA GLN A 41 6.43 42.05 9.58
C GLN A 41 7.93 42.14 9.92
N PRO A 42 8.39 43.27 10.50
CA PRO A 42 9.77 43.39 10.95
C PRO A 42 10.03 42.56 12.22
N GLN A 43 11.09 41.74 12.19
CA GLN A 43 11.65 41.10 13.38
C GLN A 43 12.53 42.10 14.14
N ARG A 44 12.14 42.49 15.37
CA ARG A 44 12.95 43.32 16.24
C ARG A 44 13.92 42.46 17.07
N LEU A 45 15.23 42.66 16.92
CA LEU A 45 16.27 42.14 17.81
C LEU A 45 16.82 43.29 18.66
N VAL A 46 17.48 42.97 19.78
CA VAL A 46 17.98 43.92 20.79
C VAL A 46 18.70 45.14 20.20
N ILE A 47 19.41 44.99 19.08
CA ILE A 47 20.23 46.07 18.47
C ILE A 47 19.87 46.29 16.99
N THR A 48 19.05 45.43 16.38
CA THR A 48 18.83 45.43 14.92
C THR A 48 17.44 44.96 14.55
N THR A 49 16.77 45.63 13.63
CA THR A 49 15.49 45.18 13.05
C THR A 49 15.75 44.52 11.70
N ILE A 50 15.20 43.33 11.47
CA ILE A 50 15.34 42.57 10.22
C ILE A 50 13.95 42.44 9.57
N PRO A 51 13.75 42.89 8.32
CA PRO A 51 12.44 42.87 7.66
C PRO A 51 12.01 41.45 7.24
N HIS A 52 10.79 41.36 6.69
CA HIS A 52 10.23 40.19 6.01
C HIS A 52 10.13 38.89 6.83
N ALA A 53 9.86 38.97 8.13
CA ALA A 53 9.43 37.81 8.90
C ALA A 53 7.91 37.60 8.73
N ILE A 54 7.46 36.35 8.80
CA ILE A 54 6.04 35.97 8.69
C ILE A 54 5.65 35.13 9.91
N THR A 55 4.39 35.16 10.35
CA THR A 55 3.93 34.35 11.49
C THR A 55 3.42 32.98 11.05
N GLY A 56 3.43 32.02 11.97
CA GLY A 56 2.85 30.71 11.72
C GLY A 56 1.33 30.78 11.50
N GLU A 57 0.62 31.60 12.28
CA GLU A 57 -0.82 31.83 12.12
C GLU A 57 -1.17 32.45 10.75
N ASP A 58 -0.42 33.44 10.27
CA ASP A 58 -0.68 34.08 8.96
C ASP A 58 -0.42 33.11 7.80
N ILE A 59 0.62 32.27 7.89
CA ILE A 59 0.89 31.22 6.88
C ILE A 59 -0.30 30.25 6.81
N ILE A 60 -0.77 29.77 7.97
CA ILE A 60 -1.87 28.78 8.03
C ILE A 60 -3.17 29.40 7.53
N ALA A 61 -3.48 30.64 7.95
CA ALA A 61 -4.67 31.35 7.52
C ALA A 61 -4.66 31.58 6.00
N TRP A 62 -3.52 31.99 5.44
CA TRP A 62 -3.35 32.16 4.00
C TRP A 62 -3.55 30.84 3.24
N LEU A 63 -2.99 29.73 3.73
CA LEU A 63 -3.15 28.42 3.10
C LEU A 63 -4.60 27.92 3.17
N ALA A 64 -5.27 28.08 4.31
CA ALA A 64 -6.68 27.70 4.48
C ALA A 64 -7.58 28.45 3.49
N ASP A 65 -7.40 29.77 3.38
CA ASP A 65 -8.15 30.61 2.43
C ASP A 65 -7.80 30.26 0.97
N ARG A 66 -6.52 30.17 0.62
CA ARG A 66 -6.08 29.91 -0.75
C ARG A 66 -6.56 28.58 -1.31
N PHE A 67 -6.63 27.54 -0.48
CA PHE A 67 -7.03 26.20 -0.89
C PHE A 67 -8.47 25.84 -0.51
N GLN A 68 -9.16 26.69 0.24
CA GLN A 68 -10.50 26.43 0.76
C GLN A 68 -10.55 25.12 1.57
N VAL A 69 -9.57 24.95 2.46
CA VAL A 69 -9.41 23.78 3.32
C VAL A 69 -9.52 24.16 4.80
N ASP A 70 -9.74 23.18 5.66
CA ASP A 70 -9.77 23.42 7.10
C ASP A 70 -8.38 23.80 7.66
N THR A 71 -8.38 24.43 8.83
CA THR A 71 -7.16 24.91 9.50
C THR A 71 -6.17 23.78 9.81
N GLN A 72 -6.65 22.56 10.08
CA GLN A 72 -5.79 21.42 10.43
C GLN A 72 -5.10 20.85 9.18
N GLU A 73 -5.78 20.77 8.05
CA GLU A 73 -5.20 20.44 6.75
C GLU A 73 -4.20 21.52 6.31
N ALA A 74 -4.56 22.80 6.42
CA ALA A 74 -3.68 23.92 6.11
C ALA A 74 -2.40 23.91 6.99
N ARG A 75 -2.53 23.61 8.28
CA ARG A 75 -1.40 23.43 9.20
C ARG A 75 -0.52 22.25 8.80
N THR A 76 -1.11 21.15 8.34
CA THR A 76 -0.36 19.98 7.87
C THR A 76 0.45 20.35 6.64
N PHE A 77 -0.14 21.07 5.68
CA PHE A 77 0.57 21.57 4.51
C PHE A 77 1.68 22.56 4.91
N GLY A 78 1.39 23.55 5.77
CA GLY A 78 2.41 24.48 6.28
C GLY A 78 3.58 23.75 6.96
N SER A 79 3.31 22.66 7.68
CA SER A 79 4.36 21.81 8.26
C SER A 79 5.21 21.14 7.19
N MET A 80 4.63 20.69 6.07
CA MET A 80 5.39 20.16 4.94
C MET A 80 6.29 21.22 4.29
N LEU A 81 5.84 22.47 4.19
CA LEU A 81 6.69 23.57 3.68
C LEU A 81 7.92 23.79 4.56
N VAL A 82 7.74 23.67 5.87
CA VAL A 82 8.84 23.75 6.84
C VAL A 82 9.75 22.52 6.73
N ALA A 83 9.18 21.33 6.67
CA ALA A 83 9.94 20.08 6.62
C ALA A 83 10.76 19.91 5.32
N LEU A 84 10.28 20.43 4.20
CA LEU A 84 11.00 20.50 2.93
C LEU A 84 11.99 21.67 2.85
N GLY A 85 11.99 22.57 3.84
CA GLY A 85 12.95 23.68 3.92
C GLY A 85 12.62 24.90 3.08
N TYR A 86 11.41 25.01 2.52
CA TYR A 86 10.97 26.21 1.78
C TYR A 86 10.69 27.40 2.70
N ILE A 87 10.29 27.12 3.94
CA ILE A 87 10.09 28.09 5.01
C ILE A 87 10.84 27.57 6.23
N TYR A 88 11.50 28.43 7.01
CA TYR A 88 12.22 28.00 8.20
C TYR A 88 11.87 28.85 9.43
N PRO A 89 11.77 28.21 10.62
CA PRO A 89 11.47 28.92 11.84
C PRO A 89 12.70 29.70 12.34
N LEU A 90 12.46 30.89 12.90
CA LEU A 90 13.51 31.73 13.46
C LEU A 90 13.89 31.33 14.90
N GLN A 91 13.07 30.51 15.54
CA GLN A 91 13.24 29.96 16.89
C GLN A 91 12.99 28.45 16.84
N ASP A 92 13.60 27.66 17.73
CA ASP A 92 13.34 26.20 17.81
C ASP A 92 13.53 25.47 16.46
N HIS A 93 14.66 25.74 15.82
CA HIS A 93 14.92 25.32 14.44
C HIS A 93 15.09 23.82 14.20
N LYS A 94 15.12 23.02 15.26
CA LYS A 94 15.18 21.55 15.16
C LYS A 94 13.79 20.96 14.92
N ARG A 95 12.74 21.70 15.26
CA ARG A 95 11.37 21.29 15.07
C ARG A 95 10.89 21.73 13.70
N LEU A 96 10.93 20.81 12.74
CA LEU A 96 10.50 21.03 11.36
C LEU A 96 8.97 20.95 11.18
N VAL A 97 8.22 21.66 12.03
CA VAL A 97 6.75 21.67 12.04
C VAL A 97 6.28 23.10 12.29
N ILE A 98 5.24 23.52 11.59
CA ILE A 98 4.68 24.86 11.78
C ILE A 98 3.88 24.95 13.09
N LYS A 99 4.07 26.04 13.82
CA LYS A 99 3.34 26.38 15.04
C LYS A 99 2.17 27.32 14.68
N PRO A 100 0.94 27.03 15.12
CA PRO A 100 -0.23 27.85 14.82
C PRO A 100 -0.32 29.04 15.78
N ASP A 101 0.74 29.83 15.84
CA ASP A 101 0.89 30.96 16.76
C ASP A 101 1.75 32.06 16.12
N VAL A 102 2.11 33.06 16.93
CA VAL A 102 2.95 34.20 16.54
C VAL A 102 4.44 33.86 16.32
N SER A 103 4.83 32.57 16.36
CA SER A 103 6.18 32.13 16.05
C SER A 103 6.60 32.63 14.67
N LEU A 104 7.82 33.17 14.58
CA LEU A 104 8.32 33.77 13.35
C LEU A 104 9.00 32.76 12.44
N TYR A 105 8.75 32.91 11.15
CA TYR A 105 9.34 32.16 10.06
C TYR A 105 9.89 33.12 9.00
N ARG A 106 10.68 32.57 8.07
CA ARG A 106 11.10 33.25 6.84
C ARG A 106 11.07 32.28 5.67
N PHE A 107 10.86 32.84 4.48
CA PHE A 107 11.06 32.12 3.24
C PHE A 107 12.55 31.81 3.03
N GLN A 108 12.82 30.60 2.54
CA GLN A 108 14.13 30.17 2.10
C GLN A 108 14.45 30.74 0.71
N THR A 109 15.72 31.03 0.46
CA THR A 109 16.17 31.44 -0.88
C THR A 109 16.16 30.26 -1.86
N PRO A 110 15.81 30.47 -3.15
CA PRO A 110 15.78 29.40 -4.16
C PRO A 110 17.07 28.58 -4.28
N TYR A 111 18.22 29.19 -3.96
CA TYR A 111 19.51 28.48 -3.93
C TYR A 111 19.52 27.28 -2.96
N PHE A 112 18.75 27.36 -1.87
CA PHE A 112 18.63 26.32 -0.85
C PHE A 112 17.34 25.51 -0.97
N TRP A 113 16.60 25.62 -2.08
CA TRP A 113 15.43 24.77 -2.29
C TRP A 113 15.84 23.34 -2.62
N PRO A 114 15.05 22.34 -2.18
CA PRO A 114 15.32 20.95 -2.51
C PRO A 114 15.22 20.72 -4.01
N THR A 115 16.07 19.84 -4.54
CA THR A 115 16.02 19.44 -5.96
C THR A 115 15.90 17.93 -6.10
N GLN A 116 15.30 17.49 -7.22
CA GLN A 116 15.09 16.08 -7.51
C GLN A 116 16.40 15.36 -7.86
N GLN A 117 17.18 15.93 -8.78
CA GLN A 117 18.33 15.26 -9.37
C GLN A 117 19.56 15.31 -8.46
N TRP A 118 19.82 16.47 -7.86
CA TRP A 118 21.10 16.74 -7.20
C TRP A 118 20.99 16.45 -5.70
N PRO A 119 21.59 15.34 -5.20
CA PRO A 119 21.69 15.14 -3.77
C PRO A 119 22.65 16.16 -3.17
N VAL A 120 22.47 16.40 -1.88
CA VAL A 120 23.37 17.24 -1.10
C VAL A 120 24.72 16.57 -0.86
N GLU A 121 25.80 17.23 -1.24
CA GLU A 121 27.14 16.65 -1.17
C GLU A 121 27.74 16.73 0.24
N ASP A 122 28.53 15.70 0.58
CA ASP A 122 29.28 15.66 1.83
C ASP A 122 30.41 16.72 1.88
N THR A 123 30.93 17.14 0.71
CA THR A 123 31.93 18.22 0.61
C THR A 123 31.36 19.54 1.14
N ASP A 124 30.16 19.91 0.70
CA ASP A 124 29.51 21.16 1.10
C ASP A 124 29.18 21.15 2.60
N TYR A 125 28.74 20.00 3.12
CA TYR A 125 28.48 19.86 4.55
C TYR A 125 29.75 20.00 5.39
N ALA A 126 30.86 19.43 4.92
CA ALA A 126 32.16 19.58 5.57
C ALA A 126 32.62 21.05 5.60
N ILE A 127 32.43 21.80 4.51
CA ILE A 127 32.74 23.24 4.44
C ILE A 127 31.88 24.01 5.46
N TYR A 128 30.58 23.72 5.53
CA TYR A 128 29.67 24.33 6.49
C TYR A 128 30.10 24.10 7.95
N LEU A 129 30.39 22.85 8.32
CA LEU A 129 30.82 22.51 9.68
C LEU A 129 32.19 23.12 10.01
N ALA A 130 33.13 23.12 9.06
CA ALA A 130 34.45 23.76 9.21
C ALA A 130 34.30 25.27 9.45
N LYS A 131 33.46 25.95 8.66
CA LYS A 131 33.17 27.39 8.81
C LYS A 131 32.58 27.70 10.20
N ARG A 132 31.66 26.87 10.69
CA ARG A 132 31.10 27.02 12.05
C ARG A 132 32.16 26.83 13.13
N ASN A 133 33.01 25.82 13.00
CA ASN A 133 34.09 25.57 13.95
C ASN A 133 35.13 26.71 13.98
N ILE A 134 35.44 27.32 12.81
CA ILE A 134 36.31 28.50 12.70
C ILE A 134 35.69 29.72 13.40
N ARG A 135 34.38 29.92 13.26
CA ARG A 135 33.67 31.06 13.88
C ARG A 135 33.77 31.04 15.41
N LYS A 136 33.58 29.87 16.02
CA LYS A 136 33.70 29.67 17.47
C LYS A 136 34.01 28.20 17.75
N LYS A 137 35.17 27.91 18.32
CA LYS A 137 35.53 26.55 18.75
C LYS A 137 34.50 26.02 19.75
N GLY A 138 34.07 24.78 19.55
CA GLY A 138 33.08 24.12 20.43
C GLY A 138 31.63 24.55 20.22
N ILE A 139 31.29 25.21 19.09
CA ILE A 139 29.90 25.57 18.75
C ILE A 139 29.12 24.45 18.03
N LEU A 140 29.81 23.40 17.59
CA LEU A 140 29.17 22.26 16.96
C LEU A 140 28.45 21.44 18.02
N GLU A 141 27.24 20.99 17.70
CA GLU A 141 26.54 20.05 18.57
C GLU A 141 27.23 18.68 18.53
N LEU A 142 27.14 17.90 19.61
CA LEU A 142 26.71 16.49 19.53
C LEU A 142 27.11 15.70 18.27
N HIS A 143 26.05 15.38 17.54
CA HIS A 143 26.04 14.73 16.24
C HIS A 143 26.83 15.49 15.16
N GLU A 144 26.80 16.83 15.14
CA GLU A 144 27.56 17.62 14.15
C GLU A 144 29.07 17.43 14.32
N GLN A 145 29.54 17.31 15.56
CA GLN A 145 30.94 17.05 15.87
C GLN A 145 31.35 15.63 15.43
N GLU A 146 30.47 14.64 15.64
CA GLU A 146 30.68 13.27 15.15
C GLU A 146 30.76 13.23 13.62
N HIS A 147 29.83 13.91 12.93
CA HIS A 147 29.84 14.05 11.48
C HIS A 147 31.10 14.77 10.98
N TYR A 148 31.50 15.86 11.62
CA TYR A 148 32.72 16.61 11.28
C TYR A 148 33.97 15.71 11.38
N ASN A 149 34.11 14.98 12.49
CA ASN A 149 35.24 14.06 12.70
C ASN A 149 35.25 12.93 11.66
N ARG A 150 34.08 12.37 11.33
CA ARG A 150 33.93 11.34 10.30
C ARG A 150 34.32 11.88 8.93
N LEU A 151 33.84 13.06 8.54
CA LEU A 151 34.15 13.71 7.26
C LEU A 151 35.63 14.06 7.15
N HIS A 152 36.25 14.58 8.22
CA HIS A 152 37.69 14.83 8.28
C HIS A 152 38.51 13.58 8.00
N LYS A 153 38.12 12.45 8.61
CA LYS A 153 38.80 11.16 8.39
C LYS A 153 38.59 10.63 6.97
N TRP A 154 37.36 10.71 6.46
CA TRP A 154 36.99 10.12 5.17
C TRP A 154 37.49 10.95 3.97
N MET A 155 37.43 12.27 4.06
CA MET A 155 37.78 13.21 2.98
C MET A 155 39.11 13.93 3.25
N ASN A 156 40.02 13.31 4.00
CA ASN A 156 41.27 13.96 4.43
C ASN A 156 42.08 14.52 3.25
N HIS A 157 42.12 13.80 2.13
CA HIS A 157 42.78 14.21 0.89
C HIS A 157 42.23 15.51 0.26
N LYS A 158 41.01 15.95 0.61
CA LYS A 158 40.40 17.22 0.16
C LYS A 158 40.33 18.26 1.29
N TRP A 159 40.89 17.97 2.46
CA TRP A 159 40.62 18.77 3.65
C TRP A 159 41.20 20.18 3.58
N ASP A 160 42.37 20.34 2.96
CA ASP A 160 42.97 21.66 2.75
C ASP A 160 42.06 22.57 1.90
N PHE A 161 41.47 22.01 0.85
CA PHE A 161 40.47 22.70 0.03
C PHE A 161 39.22 23.08 0.85
N ILE A 162 38.70 22.15 1.66
CA ILE A 162 37.54 22.39 2.54
C ILE A 162 37.83 23.54 3.51
N VAL A 163 38.99 23.55 4.14
CA VAL A 163 39.38 24.59 5.10
C VAL A 163 39.63 25.92 4.40
N MET A 164 40.24 25.92 3.20
CA MET A 164 40.42 27.11 2.37
C MET A 164 39.06 27.74 2.04
N GLN A 165 38.13 26.96 1.50
CA GLN A 165 36.77 27.42 1.17
C GLN A 165 36.01 27.93 2.41
N ALA A 166 36.10 27.22 3.54
CA ALA A 166 35.46 27.66 4.78
C ALA A 166 36.02 29.01 5.29
N LYS A 167 37.34 29.22 5.19
CA LYS A 167 37.99 30.50 5.56
C LYS A 167 37.57 31.64 4.63
N GLU A 168 37.52 31.38 3.33
CA GLU A 168 37.10 32.35 2.31
C GLU A 168 35.64 32.79 2.54
N GLN A 169 34.72 31.84 2.69
CA GLN A 169 33.32 32.14 3.01
C GLN A 169 33.16 32.88 4.34
N TYR A 170 33.95 32.54 5.36
CA TYR A 170 33.94 33.24 6.64
C TYR A 170 34.43 34.69 6.52
N ARG A 171 35.45 34.96 5.69
CA ARG A 171 35.93 36.32 5.40
C ARG A 171 34.87 37.13 4.67
N ALA A 172 34.30 36.60 3.58
CA ALA A 172 33.23 37.26 2.83
C ALA A 172 32.00 37.57 3.71
N ALA A 173 31.65 36.68 4.65
CA ALA A 173 30.55 36.91 5.58
C ALA A 173 30.79 38.08 6.56
N LYS A 174 32.05 38.44 6.86
CA LYS A 174 32.37 39.58 7.74
C LYS A 174 32.16 40.93 7.07
N GLU A 175 32.29 40.99 5.74
CA GLU A 175 32.08 42.21 4.95
C GLU A 175 30.59 42.60 4.90
N ARG A 176 29.68 41.66 5.19
CA ARG A 176 28.24 41.91 5.23
C ARG A 176 27.81 42.64 6.50
N LYS A 177 26.77 43.48 6.34
CA LYS A 177 26.06 44.13 7.45
C LYS A 177 25.52 43.06 8.42
N LYS A 178 25.42 43.43 9.70
CA LYS A 178 25.00 42.50 10.77
C LYS A 178 23.62 41.84 10.50
N PRO A 179 22.57 42.55 10.07
CA PRO A 179 21.28 41.94 9.73
C PRO A 179 21.38 40.86 8.64
N ASP A 180 22.06 41.18 7.53
CA ASP A 180 22.18 40.27 6.37
C ASP A 180 22.96 39.01 6.71
N ARG A 181 24.01 39.16 7.53
CA ARG A 181 24.78 38.02 8.04
C ARG A 181 23.93 37.09 8.92
N VAL A 182 23.07 37.65 9.78
CA VAL A 182 22.16 36.84 10.62
C VAL A 182 21.14 36.08 9.76
N VAL A 183 20.57 36.72 8.72
CA VAL A 183 19.64 36.05 7.80
C VAL A 183 20.35 34.92 7.07
N PHE A 184 21.53 35.17 6.52
CA PHE A 184 22.29 34.17 5.78
C PHE A 184 22.68 32.97 6.65
N ASP A 185 23.18 33.22 7.87
CA ASP A 185 23.50 32.16 8.83
C ASP A 185 22.27 31.29 9.16
N CYS A 186 21.09 31.91 9.27
CA CYS A 186 19.83 31.19 9.50
C CYS A 186 19.38 30.38 8.28
N GLN A 187 19.49 30.94 7.07
CA GLN A 187 19.14 30.25 5.82
C GLN A 187 20.00 29.00 5.61
N GLU A 188 21.31 29.13 5.77
CA GLU A 188 22.25 28.03 5.60
C GLU A 188 22.06 26.96 6.69
N ARG A 189 21.83 27.37 7.95
CA ARG A 189 21.50 26.44 9.04
C ARG A 189 20.19 25.69 8.77
N ALA A 190 19.14 26.38 8.32
CA ALA A 190 17.86 25.76 8.01
C ALA A 190 17.98 24.71 6.89
N TYR A 191 18.75 25.02 5.84
CA TYR A 191 19.06 24.08 4.77
C TYR A 191 19.70 22.79 5.32
N TRP A 192 20.74 22.92 6.16
CA TRP A 192 21.41 21.74 6.72
C TRP A 192 20.57 20.95 7.71
N VAL A 193 19.67 21.60 8.48
CA VAL A 193 18.75 20.87 9.35
C VAL A 193 17.79 19.97 8.56
N VAL A 194 17.39 20.37 7.35
CA VAL A 194 16.51 19.54 6.49
C VAL A 194 17.29 18.38 5.85
N HIS A 195 18.50 18.67 5.38
CA HIS A 195 19.31 17.74 4.58
C HIS A 195 20.26 16.83 5.39
N ARG A 196 20.57 17.22 6.62
CA ARG A 196 21.37 16.48 7.62
C ARG A 196 20.68 16.66 8.98
N PRO A 197 19.44 16.14 9.14
CA PRO A 197 18.67 16.35 10.35
C PRO A 197 19.31 15.65 11.56
N PRO A 198 19.08 16.17 12.78
CA PRO A 198 19.52 15.50 13.99
C PRO A 198 18.99 14.06 14.09
N PRO A 199 19.72 13.14 14.74
CA PRO A 199 19.24 11.78 14.96
C PRO A 199 17.85 11.75 15.64
N GLY A 200 16.95 10.91 15.12
CA GLY A 200 15.58 10.79 15.60
C GLY A 200 14.56 11.74 14.95
N THR A 201 15.00 12.67 14.10
CA THR A 201 14.12 13.51 13.29
C THR A 201 13.72 12.79 12.00
N VAL A 202 12.42 12.77 11.68
CA VAL A 202 11.91 12.26 10.40
C VAL A 202 12.29 13.23 9.29
N SER A 203 13.01 12.77 8.28
CA SER A 203 13.38 13.59 7.12
C SER A 203 12.26 13.60 6.08
N ALA A 204 11.79 14.78 5.69
CA ALA A 204 10.90 14.91 4.53
C ALA A 204 11.62 14.67 3.19
N MET A 205 12.96 14.55 3.22
CA MET A 205 13.78 14.22 2.07
C MET A 205 14.02 12.70 1.93
N ASP A 206 13.47 11.87 2.82
CA ASP A 206 13.44 10.42 2.65
C ASP A 206 12.36 10.04 1.63
N TYR A 207 12.80 9.51 0.49
CA TYR A 207 11.96 9.10 -0.63
C TYR A 207 11.88 7.57 -0.79
N GLY A 208 12.34 6.81 0.20
CA GLY A 208 12.42 5.36 0.17
C GLY A 208 13.56 4.87 -0.73
N LEU A 209 13.26 3.89 -1.58
CA LEU A 209 14.27 3.26 -2.45
C LEU A 209 14.53 4.06 -3.72
N ASP A 210 15.78 4.02 -4.16
CA ASP A 210 16.18 4.44 -5.49
C ASP A 210 15.52 3.59 -6.59
N ARG A 211 15.54 4.12 -7.81
CA ARG A 211 15.01 3.51 -9.02
C ARG A 211 16.11 2.80 -9.80
N LEU A 212 15.72 1.73 -10.47
CA LEU A 212 16.57 1.00 -11.42
C LEU A 212 16.78 1.80 -12.71
N THR A 213 15.71 2.44 -13.21
CA THR A 213 15.72 3.28 -14.41
C THR A 213 15.77 4.75 -14.02
N ASP A 214 16.61 5.53 -14.70
CA ASP A 214 16.69 6.97 -14.47
C ASP A 214 15.40 7.64 -14.97
N PRO A 215 14.61 8.30 -14.11
CA PRO A 215 13.43 9.01 -14.57
C PRO A 215 13.75 10.25 -15.43
N ASN A 216 15.01 10.68 -15.48
CA ASN A 216 15.47 11.85 -16.23
C ASN A 216 16.21 11.47 -17.52
N SER A 217 16.44 10.18 -17.80
CA SER A 217 17.10 9.78 -19.03
C SER A 217 16.15 9.87 -20.22
N ASP A 218 16.63 10.48 -21.30
CA ASP A 218 15.99 10.40 -22.60
C ASP A 218 16.38 9.10 -23.29
N GLU A 219 15.50 8.10 -23.25
CA GLU A 219 15.74 6.82 -23.94
C GLU A 219 15.53 6.97 -25.46
N ALA A 220 16.53 6.54 -26.23
CA ALA A 220 16.42 6.47 -27.68
C ALA A 220 15.40 5.40 -28.08
N LYS A 221 14.43 5.78 -28.92
CA LYS A 221 13.40 4.85 -29.42
C LYS A 221 14.00 3.90 -30.45
N THR A 222 13.92 2.60 -30.19
CA THR A 222 14.44 1.54 -31.06
C THR A 222 13.37 1.05 -32.06
N PRO A 223 13.75 0.35 -33.14
CA PRO A 223 12.78 -0.33 -34.00
C PRO A 223 11.85 -1.30 -33.23
N ASP A 224 12.37 -2.08 -32.28
CA ASP A 224 11.58 -2.96 -31.40
C ASP A 224 10.53 -2.19 -30.58
N PHE A 225 10.87 -0.99 -30.09
CA PHE A 225 9.91 -0.12 -29.41
C PHE A 225 8.71 0.22 -30.30
N TYR A 226 8.96 0.60 -31.56
CA TYR A 226 7.89 0.93 -32.50
C TYR A 226 7.08 -0.30 -32.88
N GLU A 227 7.72 -1.45 -33.10
CA GLU A 227 7.05 -2.71 -33.41
C GLU A 227 6.07 -3.11 -32.29
N ARG A 228 6.49 -3.03 -31.02
CA ARG A 228 5.62 -3.30 -29.87
C ARG A 228 4.42 -2.35 -29.80
N ILE A 229 4.63 -1.07 -30.08
CA ILE A 229 3.54 -0.09 -30.13
C ILE A 229 2.57 -0.41 -31.26
N MET A 230 3.07 -0.81 -32.43
CA MET A 230 2.22 -1.19 -33.57
C MET A 230 1.36 -2.40 -33.21
N ILE A 231 1.95 -3.46 -32.64
CA ILE A 231 1.24 -4.65 -32.18
C ILE A 231 0.18 -4.28 -31.14
N PHE A 232 0.54 -3.50 -30.12
CA PHE A 232 -0.40 -3.04 -29.09
C PHE A 232 -1.57 -2.25 -29.68
N THR A 233 -1.28 -1.37 -30.63
CA THR A 233 -2.28 -0.50 -31.28
C THR A 233 -3.22 -1.33 -32.15
N GLN A 234 -2.70 -2.23 -32.97
CA GLN A 234 -3.50 -3.15 -33.79
C GLN A 234 -4.46 -3.97 -32.92
N GLN A 235 -3.96 -4.57 -31.84
CA GLN A 235 -4.80 -5.31 -30.90
C GLN A 235 -5.86 -4.42 -30.22
N SER A 236 -5.52 -3.17 -29.91
CA SER A 236 -6.42 -2.22 -29.24
C SER A 236 -7.55 -1.70 -30.14
N ILE A 237 -7.32 -1.64 -31.45
CA ILE A 237 -8.32 -1.26 -32.47
C ILE A 237 -9.35 -2.38 -32.65
N MET A 238 -8.91 -3.64 -32.60
CA MET A 238 -9.78 -4.81 -32.77
C MET A 238 -10.70 -5.08 -31.57
N ARG A 239 -10.49 -4.41 -30.42
CA ARG A 239 -11.32 -4.59 -29.22
C ARG A 239 -12.63 -3.79 -29.35
N PRO A 240 -13.80 -4.46 -29.36
CA PRO A 240 -15.09 -3.75 -29.38
C PRO A 240 -15.26 -2.91 -28.11
N ARG A 241 -15.87 -1.74 -28.24
CA ARG A 241 -16.11 -0.79 -27.15
C ARG A 241 -17.60 -0.49 -27.04
N VAL A 242 -18.02 -0.14 -25.83
CA VAL A 242 -19.37 0.37 -25.56
C VAL A 242 -19.33 1.88 -25.36
N LYS A 243 -20.47 2.55 -25.53
CA LYS A 243 -20.59 3.98 -25.26
C LYS A 243 -20.41 4.25 -23.76
N SER A 244 -19.83 5.41 -23.44
CA SER A 244 -19.68 5.87 -22.05
C SER A 244 -21.01 5.91 -21.29
N SER A 245 -22.12 6.26 -21.94
CA SER A 245 -23.45 6.24 -21.32
C SER A 245 -23.87 4.84 -20.85
N VAL A 246 -23.50 3.80 -21.60
CA VAL A 246 -23.78 2.41 -21.25
C VAL A 246 -22.88 1.95 -20.11
N SER A 247 -21.57 2.20 -20.21
CA SER A 247 -20.62 1.74 -19.19
C SER A 247 -20.78 2.49 -17.87
N ILE A 248 -20.90 3.82 -17.90
CA ILE A 248 -21.10 4.64 -16.69
C ILE A 248 -22.46 4.35 -16.08
N GLY A 249 -23.52 4.21 -16.89
CA GLY A 249 -24.84 3.82 -16.40
C GLY A 249 -24.82 2.47 -15.67
N ALA A 250 -24.08 1.48 -16.20
CA ALA A 250 -23.88 0.21 -15.54
C ALA A 250 -23.09 0.33 -14.21
N LEU A 251 -22.06 1.18 -14.16
CA LEU A 251 -21.30 1.44 -12.93
C LEU A 251 -22.17 2.10 -11.85
N VAL A 252 -22.94 3.13 -12.21
CA VAL A 252 -23.87 3.80 -11.27
C VAL A 252 -24.90 2.82 -10.74
N LYS A 253 -25.48 1.99 -11.63
CA LYS A 253 -26.41 0.94 -11.22
C LYS A 253 -25.76 -0.05 -10.25
N TYR A 254 -24.53 -0.49 -10.54
CA TYR A 254 -23.78 -1.36 -9.65
C TYR A 254 -23.58 -0.71 -8.28
N CYS A 255 -23.07 0.52 -8.21
CA CYS A 255 -22.90 1.23 -6.93
C CYS A 255 -24.23 1.34 -6.15
N GLY A 256 -25.34 1.67 -6.84
CA GLY A 256 -26.65 1.72 -6.22
C GLY A 256 -27.13 0.37 -5.67
N THR A 257 -26.89 -0.73 -6.39
CA THR A 257 -27.24 -2.09 -5.93
C THR A 257 -26.44 -2.50 -4.69
N TYR A 258 -25.15 -2.18 -4.62
CA TYR A 258 -24.28 -2.60 -3.51
C TYR A 258 -24.19 -1.59 -2.37
N ASN A 259 -24.81 -0.41 -2.47
CA ASN A 259 -24.71 0.67 -1.48
C ASN A 259 -25.00 0.20 -0.05
N ASN A 260 -26.07 -0.58 0.13
CA ASN A 260 -26.49 -1.06 1.45
C ASN A 260 -25.64 -2.23 1.98
N HIS A 261 -24.70 -2.73 1.18
CA HIS A 261 -23.77 -3.80 1.52
C HIS A 261 -22.34 -3.30 1.76
N ASP A 262 -22.09 -2.00 1.63
CA ASP A 262 -20.81 -1.37 1.92
C ASP A 262 -20.76 -0.89 3.39
N PRO A 263 -19.95 -1.48 4.27
CA PRO A 263 -19.87 -1.09 5.68
C PRO A 263 -19.34 0.33 5.94
N PHE A 264 -18.78 1.01 4.92
CA PHE A 264 -18.38 2.42 5.02
C PHE A 264 -19.55 3.38 4.75
N LEU A 265 -20.52 2.97 3.95
CA LEU A 265 -21.66 3.80 3.52
C LEU A 265 -22.94 3.46 4.28
N PHE A 266 -23.09 2.20 4.69
CA PHE A 266 -24.26 1.70 5.36
C PHE A 266 -23.88 0.92 6.63
N LYS A 267 -24.77 0.96 7.62
CA LYS A 267 -24.56 0.25 8.88
C LYS A 267 -24.56 -1.26 8.64
N CYS A 268 -23.55 -1.94 9.15
CA CYS A 268 -23.53 -3.40 9.21
C CYS A 268 -24.08 -3.89 10.57
N LEU A 269 -24.89 -4.95 10.54
CA LEU A 269 -25.56 -5.50 11.72
C LEU A 269 -24.89 -6.80 12.19
N PRO A 270 -24.64 -6.99 13.50
CA PRO A 270 -25.16 -6.16 14.60
C PRO A 270 -24.39 -4.86 14.82
N SER A 271 -23.10 -4.82 14.48
CA SER A 271 -22.27 -3.62 14.49
C SER A 271 -21.00 -3.82 13.66
N ASN A 272 -20.24 -2.75 13.38
CA ASN A 272 -18.94 -2.84 12.72
C ASN A 272 -17.85 -3.27 13.73
N PRO A 273 -17.22 -4.45 13.58
CA PRO A 273 -16.23 -4.94 14.54
C PRO A 273 -15.04 -4.00 14.75
N TRP A 274 -14.69 -3.20 13.74
CA TRP A 274 -13.60 -2.23 13.85
C TRP A 274 -13.93 -1.02 14.72
N LEU A 275 -15.22 -0.78 14.97
CA LEU A 275 -15.70 0.34 15.79
C LEU A 275 -16.12 -0.12 17.18
N THR A 276 -16.64 -1.33 17.32
CA THR A 276 -17.24 -1.83 18.56
C THR A 276 -16.38 -2.87 19.28
N ASP A 277 -15.38 -3.44 18.60
CA ASP A 277 -14.59 -4.59 19.02
C ASP A 277 -15.44 -5.87 19.25
N ASP A 278 -16.68 -5.89 18.73
CA ASP A 278 -17.57 -7.05 18.72
C ASP A 278 -17.46 -7.80 17.39
N VAL A 279 -16.96 -9.04 17.47
CA VAL A 279 -16.69 -9.91 16.31
C VAL A 279 -17.93 -10.66 15.80
N THR A 280 -19.11 -10.43 16.39
CA THR A 280 -20.34 -11.14 16.02
C THR A 280 -20.65 -10.99 14.53
N TYR A 281 -20.47 -9.81 13.94
CA TYR A 281 -20.64 -9.62 12.49
C TYR A 281 -19.79 -10.60 11.65
N TRP A 282 -18.53 -10.83 12.03
CA TRP A 282 -17.68 -11.78 11.31
C TRP A 282 -18.14 -13.22 11.49
N ASN A 283 -18.49 -13.62 12.73
CA ASN A 283 -18.98 -14.97 13.02
C ASN A 283 -20.22 -15.32 12.20
N LEU A 284 -21.16 -14.37 12.08
CA LEU A 284 -22.40 -14.55 11.30
C LEU A 284 -22.17 -14.59 9.78
N ASN A 285 -21.02 -14.08 9.31
CA ASN A 285 -20.67 -14.03 7.89
C ASN A 285 -19.49 -14.96 7.53
N MET A 286 -19.14 -15.92 8.39
CA MET A 286 -18.13 -16.93 8.09
C MET A 286 -18.50 -17.74 6.83
N PRO A 287 -17.52 -18.23 6.02
CA PRO A 287 -17.81 -18.87 4.75
C PRO A 287 -18.81 -20.05 4.82
N CYS A 288 -18.72 -20.87 5.86
CA CYS A 288 -19.47 -22.12 6.02
C CYS A 288 -20.50 -22.09 7.16
N VAL A 289 -21.13 -20.95 7.41
CA VAL A 289 -22.24 -20.88 8.40
C VAL A 289 -23.42 -21.74 7.96
N GLU A 290 -24.08 -22.36 8.94
CA GLU A 290 -25.29 -23.16 8.69
C GLU A 290 -26.44 -22.28 8.18
N ILE A 291 -26.67 -21.16 8.87
CA ILE A 291 -27.74 -20.20 8.55
C ILE A 291 -27.09 -18.87 8.13
N PRO A 292 -27.17 -18.48 6.84
CA PRO A 292 -26.64 -17.20 6.38
C PRO A 292 -27.50 -16.02 6.84
N THR A 293 -26.91 -14.83 6.85
CA THR A 293 -27.66 -13.59 7.09
C THR A 293 -28.57 -13.25 5.92
N LYS A 294 -29.69 -12.56 6.18
CA LYS A 294 -30.63 -12.11 5.15
C LYS A 294 -29.94 -11.24 4.09
N MET A 295 -29.07 -10.33 4.52
CA MET A 295 -28.25 -9.49 3.65
C MET A 295 -27.31 -10.32 2.75
N ARG A 296 -26.72 -11.40 3.27
CA ARG A 296 -25.89 -12.31 2.47
C ARG A 296 -26.71 -13.05 1.41
N VAL A 297 -27.89 -13.56 1.76
CA VAL A 297 -28.79 -14.25 0.81
C VAL A 297 -29.36 -13.29 -0.24
N GLU A 298 -29.70 -12.07 0.15
CA GLU A 298 -30.13 -11.01 -0.78
C GLU A 298 -29.06 -10.73 -1.83
N ARG A 299 -27.79 -10.67 -1.42
CA ARG A 299 -26.66 -10.41 -2.32
C ARG A 299 -26.52 -11.48 -3.41
N TRP A 300 -26.90 -12.74 -3.13
CA TRP A 300 -26.93 -13.79 -4.14
C TRP A 300 -27.89 -13.50 -5.29
N THR A 301 -28.84 -12.58 -5.13
CA THR A 301 -29.79 -12.19 -6.17
C THR A 301 -29.24 -11.16 -7.15
N PHE A 302 -28.19 -10.42 -6.76
CA PHE A 302 -27.64 -9.33 -7.56
C PHE A 302 -27.04 -9.82 -8.87
N SER A 303 -26.35 -10.97 -8.82
CA SER A 303 -25.83 -11.61 -10.01
C SER A 303 -25.50 -13.07 -9.75
N PHE A 304 -25.46 -13.86 -10.82
CA PHE A 304 -25.00 -15.24 -10.74
C PHE A 304 -23.56 -15.37 -10.22
N ALA A 305 -22.72 -14.37 -10.46
CA ALA A 305 -21.35 -14.34 -9.94
C ALA A 305 -21.33 -14.22 -8.40
N GLU A 306 -22.25 -13.47 -7.80
CA GLU A 306 -22.39 -13.34 -6.34
C GLU A 306 -22.84 -14.66 -5.69
N LEU A 307 -23.76 -15.37 -6.34
CA LEU A 307 -24.17 -16.70 -5.88
C LEU A 307 -23.00 -17.70 -5.94
N LEU A 308 -22.22 -17.71 -7.02
CA LEU A 308 -21.11 -18.65 -7.18
C LEU A 308 -19.85 -18.29 -6.38
N SER A 309 -19.60 -17.01 -6.12
CA SER A 309 -18.45 -16.60 -5.30
C SER A 309 -18.63 -16.96 -3.83
N ASP A 310 -19.87 -17.05 -3.36
CA ASP A 310 -20.21 -17.45 -2.00
C ASP A 310 -20.22 -18.99 -1.85
N PRO A 311 -19.38 -19.60 -0.99
CA PRO A 311 -19.42 -21.04 -0.74
C PRO A 311 -20.78 -21.55 -0.28
N ARG A 312 -21.45 -20.83 0.63
CA ARG A 312 -22.77 -21.23 1.12
C ARG A 312 -23.84 -21.04 0.04
N GLY A 313 -23.70 -20.02 -0.81
CA GLY A 313 -24.55 -19.82 -1.99
C GLY A 313 -24.42 -20.96 -3.00
N ARG A 314 -23.18 -21.38 -3.30
CA ARG A 314 -22.91 -22.56 -4.14
C ARG A 314 -23.52 -23.84 -3.58
N ASP A 315 -23.43 -24.05 -2.27
CA ASP A 315 -24.04 -25.23 -1.64
C ASP A 315 -25.56 -25.26 -1.80
N ASP A 316 -26.21 -24.10 -1.65
CA ASP A 316 -27.65 -23.94 -1.86
C ASP A 316 -28.05 -24.21 -3.32
N PHE A 317 -27.28 -23.62 -4.25
CA PHE A 317 -27.49 -23.81 -5.69
C PHE A 317 -27.26 -25.27 -6.10
N ARG A 318 -26.25 -25.93 -5.54
CA ARG A 318 -25.98 -27.36 -5.76
C ARG A 318 -27.14 -28.22 -5.28
N LEU A 319 -27.75 -27.90 -4.13
CA LEU A 319 -28.93 -28.61 -3.64
C LEU A 319 -30.10 -28.49 -4.62
N PHE A 320 -30.32 -27.30 -5.17
CA PHE A 320 -31.33 -27.07 -6.21
C PHE A 320 -31.03 -27.88 -7.49
N LEU A 321 -29.81 -27.80 -8.03
CA LEU A 321 -29.43 -28.52 -9.25
C LEU A 321 -29.52 -30.05 -9.10
N LYS A 322 -29.22 -30.59 -7.91
CA LYS A 322 -29.40 -32.02 -7.62
C LYS A 322 -30.86 -32.46 -7.75
N LYS A 323 -31.82 -31.64 -7.31
CA LYS A 323 -33.26 -31.94 -7.44
C LYS A 323 -33.73 -31.94 -8.90
N GLU A 324 -33.02 -31.21 -9.76
CA GLU A 324 -33.31 -31.13 -11.19
C GLU A 324 -32.38 -31.99 -12.04
N PHE A 325 -31.61 -32.89 -11.42
CA PHE A 325 -30.67 -33.78 -12.10
C PHE A 325 -29.70 -33.03 -13.05
N SER A 326 -29.22 -31.84 -12.65
CA SER A 326 -28.33 -30.97 -13.43
C SER A 326 -27.07 -30.51 -12.68
N GLY A 327 -26.70 -31.24 -11.62
CA GLY A 327 -25.58 -30.89 -10.72
C GLY A 327 -24.18 -31.07 -11.33
N GLU A 328 -24.06 -31.79 -12.45
CA GLU A 328 -22.84 -31.95 -13.24
C GLU A 328 -22.32 -30.64 -13.82
N ASN A 329 -23.21 -29.71 -14.19
CA ASN A 329 -22.82 -28.40 -14.73
C ASN A 329 -22.01 -27.58 -13.72
N LEU A 330 -22.50 -27.51 -12.48
CA LEU A 330 -21.79 -26.82 -11.41
C LEU A 330 -20.49 -27.54 -11.05
N ALA A 331 -20.50 -28.87 -10.96
CA ALA A 331 -19.29 -29.63 -10.65
C ALA A 331 -18.19 -29.51 -11.72
N PHE A 332 -18.58 -29.47 -13.00
CA PHE A 332 -17.66 -29.19 -14.09
C PHE A 332 -17.06 -27.78 -13.96
N TRP A 333 -17.90 -26.77 -13.68
CA TRP A 333 -17.45 -25.40 -13.48
C TRP A 333 -16.48 -25.28 -12.30
N GLU A 334 -16.75 -25.96 -11.19
CA GLU A 334 -15.87 -26.01 -10.01
C GLU A 334 -14.55 -26.73 -10.32
N GLY A 335 -14.59 -27.82 -11.08
CA GLY A 335 -13.38 -28.50 -11.56
C GLY A 335 -12.52 -27.60 -12.44
N CYS A 336 -13.14 -26.78 -13.30
CA CYS A 336 -12.42 -25.80 -14.10
C CYS A 336 -11.80 -24.67 -13.26
N GLU A 337 -12.49 -24.20 -12.20
CA GLU A 337 -11.91 -23.22 -11.27
C GLU A 337 -10.71 -23.82 -10.50
N ASP A 338 -10.81 -25.07 -10.03
CA ASP A 338 -9.70 -25.76 -9.37
C ASP A 338 -8.51 -26.00 -10.33
N LEU A 339 -8.76 -26.30 -11.61
CA LEU A 339 -7.71 -26.36 -12.62
C LEU A 339 -7.04 -24.98 -12.81
N LYS A 340 -7.85 -23.93 -12.87
CA LYS A 340 -7.38 -22.56 -13.15
C LYS A 340 -6.62 -21.93 -12.01
N TRP A 341 -6.90 -22.29 -10.76
CA TRP A 341 -6.24 -21.71 -9.58
C TRP A 341 -5.38 -22.71 -8.80
N GLY A 342 -5.36 -23.98 -9.21
CA GLY A 342 -4.56 -25.03 -8.61
C GLY A 342 -3.08 -25.00 -8.98
N GLU A 343 -2.36 -26.01 -8.49
CA GLU A 343 -0.91 -26.16 -8.68
C GLU A 343 -0.53 -26.44 -10.13
N ALA A 344 0.51 -25.76 -10.61
CA ALA A 344 0.98 -25.87 -12.00
C ALA A 344 1.39 -27.31 -12.38
N ALA A 345 1.97 -28.07 -11.45
CA ALA A 345 2.42 -29.43 -11.66
C ALA A 345 1.27 -30.39 -12.03
N THR A 346 0.06 -30.13 -11.53
CA THR A 346 -1.11 -31.02 -11.69
C THR A 346 -2.01 -30.65 -12.87
N ILE A 347 -1.72 -29.55 -13.60
CA ILE A 347 -2.60 -29.00 -14.65
C ILE A 347 -2.93 -30.05 -15.71
N LYS A 348 -1.93 -30.79 -16.19
CA LYS A 348 -2.12 -31.79 -17.25
C LYS A 348 -3.08 -32.89 -16.79
N GLU A 349 -2.79 -33.50 -15.65
CA GLU A 349 -3.58 -34.58 -15.08
C GLU A 349 -5.01 -34.13 -14.76
N LYS A 350 -5.17 -32.95 -14.14
CA LYS A 350 -6.48 -32.38 -13.84
C LYS A 350 -7.29 -32.09 -15.12
N ALA A 351 -6.68 -31.50 -16.14
CA ALA A 351 -7.38 -31.20 -17.40
C ALA A 351 -7.87 -32.49 -18.09
N GLU A 352 -7.03 -33.53 -18.14
CA GLU A 352 -7.40 -34.84 -18.68
C GLU A 352 -8.49 -35.52 -17.83
N HIS A 353 -8.40 -35.43 -16.51
CA HIS A 353 -9.41 -35.98 -15.60
C HIS A 353 -10.76 -35.29 -15.75
N ILE A 354 -10.79 -33.96 -15.84
CA ILE A 354 -12.03 -33.19 -16.06
C ILE A 354 -12.63 -33.55 -17.43
N TYR A 355 -11.80 -33.66 -18.47
CA TYR A 355 -12.27 -34.09 -19.80
C TYR A 355 -12.92 -35.47 -19.75
N LYS A 356 -12.25 -36.48 -19.15
CA LYS A 356 -12.78 -37.84 -19.05
C LYS A 356 -14.06 -37.92 -18.20
N THR A 357 -14.17 -37.08 -17.17
CA THR A 357 -15.31 -37.10 -16.24
C THR A 357 -16.55 -36.41 -16.78
N PHE A 358 -16.39 -35.34 -17.59
CA PHE A 358 -17.51 -34.47 -17.99
C PHE A 358 -17.71 -34.34 -19.51
N LEU A 359 -16.65 -34.42 -20.33
CA LEU A 359 -16.72 -34.05 -21.76
C LEU A 359 -16.55 -35.22 -22.72
N ALA A 360 -15.86 -36.28 -22.31
CA ALA A 360 -15.64 -37.46 -23.13
C ALA A 360 -16.97 -38.13 -23.51
N ARG A 361 -16.98 -38.81 -24.66
CA ARG A 361 -18.16 -39.58 -25.09
C ARG A 361 -18.42 -40.71 -24.09
N GLY A 362 -19.62 -40.74 -23.51
CA GLY A 362 -19.98 -41.70 -22.46
C GLY A 362 -19.40 -41.36 -21.08
N ALA A 363 -18.99 -40.11 -20.84
CA ALA A 363 -18.47 -39.67 -19.55
C ALA A 363 -19.49 -39.90 -18.41
N PRO A 364 -19.02 -40.27 -17.20
CA PRO A 364 -19.90 -40.61 -16.07
C PRO A 364 -20.75 -39.44 -15.58
N ARG A 365 -20.29 -38.19 -15.80
CA ARG A 365 -21.02 -36.95 -15.47
C ARG A 365 -21.11 -36.06 -16.69
N TRP A 366 -21.53 -36.64 -17.81
CA TRP A 366 -21.53 -35.99 -19.12
C TRP A 366 -22.32 -34.67 -19.12
N ILE A 367 -21.70 -33.61 -19.64
CA ILE A 367 -22.31 -32.29 -19.84
C ILE A 367 -22.51 -32.00 -21.32
N ASN A 368 -23.53 -31.21 -21.65
CA ASN A 368 -23.80 -30.79 -23.01
C ASN A 368 -23.14 -29.42 -23.30
N ILE A 369 -22.25 -29.38 -24.30
CA ILE A 369 -21.66 -28.15 -24.84
C ILE A 369 -21.78 -28.14 -26.37
N ASP A 370 -21.84 -26.96 -26.97
CA ASP A 370 -21.94 -26.83 -28.43
C ASP A 370 -20.68 -27.37 -29.15
N GLY A 371 -20.86 -27.84 -30.39
CA GLY A 371 -19.81 -28.50 -31.15
C GLY A 371 -18.57 -27.63 -31.38
N LYS A 372 -18.73 -26.31 -31.56
CA LYS A 372 -17.60 -25.39 -31.73
C LYS A 372 -16.79 -25.29 -30.44
N THR A 373 -17.46 -25.18 -29.29
CA THR A 373 -16.80 -25.17 -27.98
C THR A 373 -16.08 -26.49 -27.70
N MET A 374 -16.67 -27.63 -28.06
CA MET A 374 -16.03 -28.94 -27.94
C MET A 374 -14.77 -29.04 -28.81
N GLU A 375 -14.82 -28.61 -30.07
CA GLU A 375 -13.69 -28.64 -30.99
C GLU A 375 -12.50 -27.84 -30.45
N VAL A 376 -12.75 -26.60 -30.00
CA VAL A 376 -11.72 -25.74 -29.40
C VAL A 376 -11.11 -26.40 -28.16
N THR A 377 -11.94 -26.99 -27.30
CA THR A 377 -11.51 -27.64 -26.06
C THR A 377 -10.62 -28.86 -26.36
N VAL A 378 -11.05 -29.75 -27.26
CA VAL A 378 -10.28 -30.94 -27.66
C VAL A 378 -8.97 -30.56 -28.34
N LYS A 379 -8.97 -29.53 -29.19
CA LYS A 379 -7.75 -29.01 -29.81
C LYS A 379 -6.77 -28.47 -28.77
N GLY A 380 -7.26 -27.72 -27.78
CA GLY A 380 -6.45 -27.19 -26.67
C GLY A 380 -5.86 -28.29 -25.80
N LEU A 381 -6.63 -29.36 -25.53
CA LEU A 381 -6.19 -30.49 -24.70
C LEU A 381 -5.03 -31.30 -25.32
N LYS A 382 -4.66 -31.07 -26.59
CA LYS A 382 -3.40 -31.60 -27.16
C LYS A 382 -2.16 -31.04 -26.44
N HIS A 383 -2.26 -29.81 -25.91
CA HIS A 383 -1.22 -29.16 -25.11
C HIS A 383 -1.87 -28.51 -23.87
N PRO A 384 -2.21 -29.30 -22.83
CA PRO A 384 -2.93 -28.78 -21.67
C PRO A 384 -2.22 -27.61 -20.99
N HIS A 385 -2.98 -26.56 -20.70
CA HIS A 385 -2.56 -25.39 -19.94
C HIS A 385 -3.70 -24.91 -19.04
N ARG A 386 -3.41 -23.98 -18.13
CA ARG A 386 -4.34 -23.50 -17.09
C ARG A 386 -5.71 -23.00 -17.61
N TYR A 387 -5.76 -22.53 -18.85
CA TYR A 387 -6.94 -21.93 -19.49
C TYR A 387 -7.56 -22.83 -20.56
N VAL A 388 -7.14 -24.10 -20.65
CA VAL A 388 -7.55 -25.00 -21.75
C VAL A 388 -9.05 -25.30 -21.76
N LEU A 389 -9.71 -25.19 -20.60
CA LEU A 389 -11.16 -25.41 -20.45
C LEU A 389 -11.98 -24.11 -20.41
N ASP A 390 -11.37 -22.92 -20.53
CA ASP A 390 -12.06 -21.63 -20.43
C ASP A 390 -13.25 -21.48 -21.39
N PRO A 391 -13.18 -21.94 -22.66
CA PRO A 391 -14.33 -21.91 -23.58
C PRO A 391 -15.51 -22.71 -23.05
N ALA A 392 -15.27 -23.98 -22.66
CA ALA A 392 -16.30 -24.87 -22.12
C ALA A 392 -16.84 -24.38 -20.77
N GLN A 393 -15.97 -23.90 -19.88
CA GLN A 393 -16.37 -23.34 -18.60
C GLN A 393 -17.26 -22.11 -18.78
N THR A 394 -16.92 -21.21 -19.70
CA THR A 394 -17.70 -20.01 -20.01
C THR A 394 -19.06 -20.36 -20.60
N HIS A 395 -19.10 -21.36 -21.49
CA HIS A 395 -20.34 -21.88 -22.06
C HIS A 395 -21.28 -22.39 -20.94
N ILE A 396 -20.78 -23.26 -20.07
CA ILE A 396 -21.56 -23.84 -18.96
C ILE A 396 -21.97 -22.78 -17.93
N TYR A 397 -21.10 -21.82 -17.62
CA TYR A 397 -21.45 -20.67 -16.79
C TYR A 397 -22.61 -19.87 -17.37
N MET A 398 -22.56 -19.54 -18.67
CA MET A 398 -23.62 -18.78 -19.34
C MET A 398 -24.92 -19.58 -19.46
N LEU A 399 -24.84 -20.90 -19.62
CA LEU A 399 -26.00 -21.80 -19.61
C LEU A 399 -26.71 -21.72 -18.24
N MET A 400 -25.98 -21.99 -17.15
CA MET A 400 -26.54 -21.92 -15.79
C MET A 400 -27.04 -20.51 -15.45
N LYS A 401 -26.34 -19.45 -15.88
CA LYS A 401 -26.75 -18.06 -15.66
C LYS A 401 -28.09 -17.72 -16.31
N LYS A 402 -28.32 -18.20 -17.53
CA LYS A 402 -29.52 -17.86 -18.32
C LYS A 402 -30.73 -18.72 -17.95
N ASP A 403 -30.51 -19.98 -17.59
CA ASP A 403 -31.59 -20.93 -17.30
C ASP A 403 -31.72 -21.23 -15.80
N SER A 404 -30.77 -21.98 -15.24
CA SER A 404 -30.84 -22.52 -13.88
C SER A 404 -30.94 -21.44 -12.79
N TYR A 405 -30.20 -20.33 -12.92
CA TYR A 405 -30.14 -19.28 -11.90
C TYR A 405 -31.49 -18.58 -11.69
N GLY A 406 -32.19 -18.24 -12.77
CA GLY A 406 -33.52 -17.61 -12.68
C GLY A 406 -34.58 -18.55 -12.09
N ARG A 407 -34.46 -19.86 -12.34
CA ARG A 407 -35.33 -20.89 -11.76
C ARG A 407 -34.99 -21.13 -10.29
N TYR A 408 -33.70 -21.15 -9.92
CA TYR A 408 -33.23 -21.24 -8.55
C TYR A 408 -33.84 -20.15 -7.66
N GLN A 409 -33.81 -18.88 -8.10
CA GLN A 409 -34.38 -17.76 -7.33
C GLN A 409 -35.89 -17.88 -7.07
N LYS A 410 -36.61 -18.66 -7.89
CA LYS A 410 -38.05 -18.91 -7.75
C LYS A 410 -38.36 -20.22 -7.01
N SER A 411 -37.34 -21.05 -6.79
CA SER A 411 -37.47 -22.40 -6.25
C SER A 411 -37.85 -22.40 -4.76
N PRO A 412 -38.48 -23.48 -4.27
CA PRO A 412 -38.69 -23.68 -2.84
C PRO A 412 -37.38 -23.65 -2.04
N VAL A 413 -36.27 -24.15 -2.63
CA VAL A 413 -34.95 -24.17 -1.97
C VAL A 413 -34.51 -22.75 -1.59
N PHE A 414 -34.52 -21.82 -2.55
CA PHE A 414 -34.13 -20.43 -2.27
C PHE A 414 -35.11 -19.75 -1.31
N LYS A 415 -36.43 -19.94 -1.49
CA LYS A 415 -37.46 -19.36 -0.61
C LYS A 415 -37.32 -19.83 0.84
N ASP A 416 -37.03 -21.11 1.05
CA ASP A 416 -36.79 -21.68 2.38
C ASP A 416 -35.52 -21.10 3.00
N THR A 417 -34.45 -20.92 2.22
CA THR A 417 -33.21 -20.28 2.69
C THR A 417 -33.44 -18.81 3.07
N VAL A 418 -34.17 -18.05 2.26
CA VAL A 418 -34.56 -16.66 2.59
C VAL A 418 -35.40 -16.61 3.87
N LYS A 419 -36.34 -17.54 4.05
CA LYS A 419 -37.21 -17.59 5.25
C LYS A 419 -36.42 -17.91 6.52
N LYS A 420 -35.38 -18.76 6.43
CA LYS A 420 -34.53 -19.15 7.56
C LYS A 420 -33.40 -18.16 7.83
N ALA A 421 -33.06 -17.29 6.87
CA ALA A 421 -31.94 -16.39 6.98
C ALA A 421 -32.08 -15.44 8.17
N ILE A 422 -31.00 -15.28 8.94
CA ILE A 422 -31.02 -14.46 10.15
C ILE A 422 -30.95 -12.97 9.81
N CYS A 423 -31.68 -12.15 10.56
CA CYS A 423 -31.53 -10.70 10.57
C CYS A 423 -31.03 -10.30 11.96
N PRO A 424 -29.71 -10.08 12.14
CA PRO A 424 -29.16 -9.72 13.43
C PRO A 424 -29.74 -8.38 13.91
N GLU A 425 -30.04 -8.28 15.20
CA GLU A 425 -30.47 -7.01 15.80
C GLU A 425 -29.29 -6.05 15.94
N GLU A 426 -29.56 -4.74 15.87
CA GLU A 426 -28.51 -3.74 16.07
C GLU A 426 -28.03 -3.75 17.52
N HIS A 427 -26.72 -3.81 17.71
CA HIS A 427 -26.14 -3.64 19.03
C HIS A 427 -26.10 -2.15 19.40
N ASN A 428 -26.63 -1.83 20.57
CA ASN A 428 -26.69 -0.46 21.09
C ASN A 428 -25.49 -0.17 22.00
N PHE A 429 -24.32 0.09 21.42
CA PHE A 429 -23.17 0.60 22.15
C PHE A 429 -23.35 2.10 22.44
N SER A 430 -23.10 2.53 23.68
CA SER A 430 -23.10 3.96 24.00
C SER A 430 -21.84 4.64 23.45
N VAL A 431 -21.93 5.94 23.15
CA VAL A 431 -20.78 6.73 22.66
C VAL A 431 -19.59 6.63 23.63
N ALA A 432 -19.86 6.67 24.94
CA ALA A 432 -18.83 6.53 25.97
C ALA A 432 -18.11 5.17 25.93
N GLN A 433 -18.84 4.07 25.66
CA GLN A 433 -18.23 2.75 25.48
C GLN A 433 -17.34 2.71 24.24
N LEU A 434 -17.79 3.27 23.12
CA LEU A 434 -17.01 3.31 21.88
C LEU A 434 -15.73 4.13 22.03
N GLU A 435 -15.80 5.28 22.70
CA GLU A 435 -14.61 6.09 23.01
C GLU A 435 -13.64 5.35 23.92
N GLN A 436 -14.15 4.65 24.93
CA GLN A 436 -13.32 3.86 25.84
C GLN A 436 -12.62 2.71 25.08
N ASN A 437 -13.33 2.03 24.19
CA ASN A 437 -12.78 0.98 23.34
C ASN A 437 -11.69 1.55 22.43
N ALA A 438 -11.96 2.68 21.76
CA ALA A 438 -10.98 3.37 20.92
C ALA A 438 -9.70 3.74 21.69
N LYS A 439 -9.81 4.21 22.93
CA LYS A 439 -8.65 4.51 23.80
C LYS A 439 -7.84 3.28 24.20
N LYS A 440 -8.48 2.10 24.28
CA LYS A 440 -7.81 0.83 24.62
C LYS A 440 -7.16 0.17 23.40
N ARG A 441 -7.52 0.56 22.17
CA ARG A 441 -6.91 0.03 20.96
C ARG A 441 -5.42 0.32 20.95
N ARG A 442 -4.63 -0.71 20.74
CA ARG A 442 -3.19 -0.62 20.49
C ARG A 442 -2.92 -1.08 19.07
N PRO A 443 -1.94 -0.49 18.36
CA PRO A 443 -1.47 -1.04 17.11
C PRO A 443 -1.17 -2.53 17.29
N SER A 444 -1.64 -3.35 16.36
CA SER A 444 -1.30 -4.77 16.36
C SER A 444 0.23 -4.91 16.28
N LEU A 445 0.75 -5.96 16.94
CA LEU A 445 2.17 -6.29 16.82
C LEU A 445 2.50 -6.47 15.33
N SER A 446 3.68 -6.00 14.92
CA SER A 446 4.14 -6.14 13.55
C SER A 446 3.99 -7.60 13.08
N PRO A 447 3.49 -7.87 11.86
CA PRO A 447 3.37 -9.23 11.33
C PRO A 447 4.68 -10.03 11.37
N ILE A 448 5.83 -9.34 11.38
CA ILE A 448 7.15 -9.95 11.55
C ILE A 448 7.29 -10.55 12.95
N ILE A 449 6.89 -9.79 13.97
CA ILE A 449 6.91 -10.21 15.38
C ILE A 449 5.94 -11.37 15.57
N LEU A 450 4.73 -11.28 15.00
CA LEU A 450 3.75 -12.37 15.06
C LEU A 450 4.29 -13.66 14.43
N ARG A 451 4.92 -13.60 13.25
CA ARG A 451 5.56 -14.78 12.63
C ARG A 451 6.72 -15.33 13.46
N GLN A 452 7.52 -14.46 14.09
CA GLN A 452 8.60 -14.91 14.97
C GLN A 452 8.02 -15.66 16.18
N MET A 453 6.97 -15.11 16.82
CA MET A 453 6.26 -15.74 17.92
C MET A 453 5.61 -17.07 17.50
N GLU A 454 4.97 -17.14 16.33
CA GLU A 454 4.40 -18.39 15.80
C GLU A 454 5.48 -19.46 15.55
N LYS A 455 6.63 -19.06 14.98
CA LYS A 455 7.77 -19.97 14.78
C LYS A 455 8.33 -20.45 16.11
N GLU A 456 8.47 -19.57 17.09
CA GLU A 456 8.90 -19.92 18.44
C GLU A 456 7.89 -20.83 19.15
N GLN A 457 6.58 -20.58 19.01
CA GLN A 457 5.53 -21.46 19.52
C GLN A 457 5.56 -22.83 18.85
N ARG A 458 5.69 -22.90 17.52
CA ARG A 458 5.84 -24.16 16.80
C ARG A 458 7.11 -24.90 17.23
N ALA A 459 8.22 -24.21 17.43
CA ALA A 459 9.46 -24.80 17.93
C ALA A 459 9.30 -25.31 19.38
N LYS A 460 8.63 -24.56 20.25
CA LYS A 460 8.29 -25.00 21.62
C LYS A 460 7.34 -26.21 21.64
N MET A 461 6.33 -26.22 20.78
CA MET A 461 5.42 -27.37 20.64
C MET A 461 6.15 -28.60 20.11
N ALA A 462 7.05 -28.44 19.14
CA ALA A 462 7.89 -29.52 18.63
C ALA A 462 8.89 -30.04 19.69
N ALA A 463 9.42 -29.16 20.55
CA ALA A 463 10.30 -29.52 21.66
C ALA A 463 9.57 -30.19 22.83
N ASN A 464 8.28 -29.93 23.02
CA ASN A 464 7.43 -30.56 24.05
C ASN A 464 6.87 -31.93 23.64
N VAL A 465 7.17 -32.42 22.43
CA VAL A 465 6.88 -33.82 22.07
C VAL A 465 7.95 -34.69 22.72
N ASP A 466 7.60 -35.32 23.85
CA ASP A 466 8.47 -36.23 24.58
C ASP A 466 8.71 -37.52 23.76
N ILE A 467 9.83 -37.53 23.02
CA ILE A 467 10.27 -38.64 22.16
C ILE A 467 10.46 -39.95 22.96
N THR A 468 10.66 -39.87 24.29
CA THR A 468 10.86 -41.06 25.12
C THR A 468 9.58 -41.90 25.30
N GLN A 469 8.39 -41.27 25.29
CA GLN A 469 7.13 -42.01 25.34
C GLN A 469 6.80 -42.75 24.04
N VAL A 470 7.13 -42.17 22.88
CA VAL A 470 6.88 -42.79 21.56
C VAL A 470 7.78 -44.00 21.34
N MET A 471 9.06 -43.91 21.73
CA MET A 471 10.03 -45.01 21.61
C MET A 471 9.72 -46.18 22.57
N SER A 472 9.15 -45.92 23.74
CA SER A 472 8.76 -46.99 24.68
C SER A 472 7.55 -47.82 24.19
N LYS A 473 6.64 -47.21 23.42
CA LYS A 473 5.48 -47.91 22.82
C LYS A 473 5.87 -48.80 21.63
N LEU A 474 6.87 -48.39 20.83
CA LEU A 474 7.40 -49.19 19.72
C LEU A 474 8.22 -50.40 20.19
N SER A 475 8.95 -50.28 21.31
CA SER A 475 9.73 -51.38 21.89
C SER A 475 8.87 -52.53 22.45
N LYS A 476 7.64 -52.25 22.89
CA LYS A 476 6.74 -53.26 23.47
C LYS A 476 5.94 -54.08 22.45
N GLN A 477 5.85 -53.65 21.19
CA GLN A 477 5.13 -54.39 20.14
C GLN A 477 5.99 -55.44 19.41
N GLY A 478 7.30 -55.50 19.67
CA GLY A 478 8.22 -56.42 18.99
C GLY A 478 8.52 -57.76 19.70
N LYS A 479 7.82 -58.09 20.79
CA LYS A 479 8.15 -59.26 21.64
C LYS A 479 7.12 -60.40 21.67
N GLU A 480 6.10 -60.38 20.82
CA GLU A 480 5.16 -61.50 20.67
C GLU A 480 5.13 -61.98 19.21
N ALA A 481 6.12 -62.78 18.82
CA ALA A 481 6.04 -63.62 17.62
C ALA A 481 6.56 -65.02 17.98
N PRO A 482 5.74 -66.09 17.78
CA PRO A 482 6.16 -67.46 18.09
C PRO A 482 7.20 -67.97 17.07
N PRO A 483 8.05 -68.94 17.43
CA PRO A 483 9.10 -69.42 16.54
C PRO A 483 8.52 -70.26 15.40
N PRO A 484 9.20 -70.34 14.23
CA PRO A 484 8.71 -71.08 13.09
C PRO A 484 8.83 -72.60 13.31
N PRO A 485 7.94 -73.42 12.72
CA PRO A 485 7.95 -74.86 12.92
C PRO A 485 9.15 -75.50 12.21
N LYS A 486 9.76 -76.49 12.87
CA LYS A 486 10.81 -77.32 12.28
C LYS A 486 10.18 -78.53 11.58
N LYS A 487 10.31 -78.53 10.25
CA LYS A 487 10.00 -79.59 9.26
C LYS A 487 8.60 -80.17 9.26
#